data_AF-A0A1W7RB23-F1
#
_entry.id   AF-A0A1W7RB23-F1
#
_cell.length_a   1.000
_cell.length_b   1.000
_cell.length_c   1.000
_cell.angle_alpha   90.00
_cell.angle_beta   90.00
_cell.angle_gamma   90.00
#
_symmetry.space_group_name_H-M   'P 1'
#
loop_
_entity.id
_entity.type
_entity.pdbx_description
1 polymer ?
#
loop_
_entity_poly.entity_id
_entity_poly.type
_entity_poly.pdbx_seq_one_letter_code
_entity_poly.pdbx_strand_id
1 'polypeptide(L)' 'MNTKLVLIMLMITSVILVFEAETVSSTSCINPKQCTELCRAKGCKHGKCMNRKCHCMLCSK' A
#
# COMPACT_ATOMS: atom_id res chain seq x y z
N MET A 1 -24.68 -12.94 -21.10
CA MET A 1 -23.37 -12.62 -20.51
C MET A 1 -22.56 -13.91 -20.46
N ASN A 2 -21.42 -13.97 -21.16
CA ASN A 2 -20.65 -15.22 -21.24
C ASN A 2 -19.91 -15.41 -19.91
N THR A 3 -20.20 -16.49 -19.18
CA THR A 3 -19.60 -16.77 -17.87
C THR A 3 -18.08 -16.78 -17.92
N LYS A 4 -17.48 -17.18 -19.06
CA LYS A 4 -16.03 -17.07 -19.28
C LYS A 4 -15.53 -15.62 -19.24
N LEU A 5 -16.29 -14.68 -19.81
CA LEU A 5 -15.93 -13.26 -19.78
C LEU A 5 -16.02 -12.70 -18.35
N VAL A 6 -17.02 -13.11 -17.57
CA VAL A 6 -17.15 -12.69 -16.16
C VAL A 6 -15.97 -13.17 -15.33
N LEU A 7 -15.53 -14.42 -15.52
CA LEU A 7 -14.36 -14.97 -14.83
C LEU A 7 -13.08 -14.24 -15.22
N ILE A 8 -12.88 -13.93 -16.51
CA ILE A 8 -11.72 -13.17 -16.98
C ILE A 8 -11.70 -11.77 -16.36
N MET A 9 -12.83 -11.08 -16.33
CA MET A 9 -12.95 -9.76 -15.70
C MET A 9 -12.58 -9.80 -14.22
N LEU A 10 -13.11 -10.77 -13.46
CA LEU A 10 -12.80 -10.92 -12.03
C LEU A 10 -11.31 -11.16 -11.76
N MET A 11 -10.66 -12.00 -12.58
CA MET A 11 -9.23 -12.26 -12.46
C MET A 11 -8.42 -10.99 -12.69
N ILE A 12 -8.74 -10.23 -13.74
CA ILE A 12 -8.06 -8.96 -14.05
C ILE A 12 -8.25 -7.96 -12.90
N THR A 13 -9.47 -7.81 -12.38
CA THR A 13 -9.75 -6.90 -11.25
C THR A 13 -8.97 -7.30 -10.00
N SER A 14 -8.91 -8.60 -9.69
CA SER A 14 -8.15 -9.10 -8.53
C SER A 14 -6.65 -8.82 -8.64
N VAL A 15 -6.08 -8.97 -9.84
CA VAL A 15 -4.67 -8.70 -10.11
C VAL A 15 -4.37 -7.21 -9.94
N ILE A 16 -5.21 -6.33 -10.50
CA ILE A 16 -5.05 -4.88 -10.37
C ILE A 16 -5.08 -4.45 -8.89
N LEU A 17 -6.03 -4.97 -8.10
CA LEU A 17 -6.12 -4.68 -6.66
C LEU A 17 -4.88 -5.12 -5.88
N VAL A 18 -4.30 -6.27 -6.22
CA VAL A 18 -3.06 -6.75 -5.61
C VAL A 18 -1.88 -5.85 -5.99
N PHE A 19 -1.76 -5.47 -7.27
CA PHE A 19 -0.71 -4.55 -7.71
C PHE A 19 -0.83 -3.15 -7.07
N GLU A 20 -2.04 -2.64 -6.86
CA GLU A 20 -2.24 -1.41 -6.10
C GLU A 20 -1.82 -1.57 -4.63
N ALA A 21 -2.15 -2.69 -3.99
CA ALA A 21 -1.70 -2.98 -2.63
C ALA A 21 -0.16 -3.08 -2.52
N GLU A 22 0.51 -3.65 -3.53
CA GLU A 22 1.97 -3.77 -3.58
C GLU A 22 2.68 -2.47 -3.97
N THR A 23 2.09 -1.64 -4.83
CA THR A 23 2.64 -0.31 -5.19
C THR A 23 2.39 0.73 -4.10
N VAL A 24 1.42 0.52 -3.21
CA VAL A 24 1.35 1.26 -1.92
C VAL A 24 2.49 0.86 -0.98
N SER A 25 3.18 -0.27 -1.20
CA SER A 25 4.37 -0.66 -0.43
C SER A 25 5.61 0.19 -0.76
N SER A 26 5.68 0.76 -1.98
CA SER A 26 6.61 1.85 -2.31
C SER A 26 5.95 3.20 -2.02
N THR A 27 5.50 3.38 -0.78
CA THR A 27 4.57 4.46 -0.39
C THR A 27 5.11 5.83 -0.77
N SER A 28 4.65 6.31 -1.93
CA SER A 28 4.74 7.70 -2.34
C SER A 28 3.97 8.52 -1.32
N CYS A 29 4.65 8.99 -0.29
CA CYS A 29 3.96 9.72 0.76
C CYS A 29 3.58 11.11 0.22
N ILE A 30 2.28 11.33 0.07
CA ILE A 30 1.70 12.64 -0.27
C ILE A 30 1.44 13.41 1.02
N ASN A 31 1.06 12.70 2.09
CA ASN A 31 0.77 13.28 3.40
C ASN A 31 1.55 12.55 4.52
N PRO A 32 2.23 13.27 5.43
CA PRO A 32 2.89 12.68 6.60
C PRO A 32 2.01 11.75 7.45
N LYS A 33 0.70 12.01 7.51
CA LYS A 33 -0.24 11.18 8.28
C LYS A 33 -0.39 9.77 7.71
N GLN A 34 -0.46 9.62 6.39
CA GLN A 34 -0.53 8.31 5.73
C GLN A 34 0.71 7.47 6.05
N CYS A 35 1.86 8.12 6.14
CA CYS A 35 3.11 7.49 6.48
C CYS A 35 3.16 7.00 7.93
N THR A 36 2.61 7.80 8.84
CA THR A 36 2.58 7.48 10.28
C THR A 36 1.69 6.26 10.54
N GLU A 37 0.50 6.21 9.95
CA GLU A 37 -0.42 5.06 10.06
C GLU A 37 0.21 3.78 9.49
N LEU A 38 0.85 3.87 8.31
CA LEU A 38 1.54 2.74 7.68
C LEU A 38 2.70 2.23 8.56
N CYS A 39 3.53 3.14 9.07
CA CYS A 39 4.63 2.78 9.96
C CYS A 39 4.13 2.17 11.28
N ARG A 40 3.01 2.67 11.82
CA ARG A 40 2.36 2.09 13.00
C ARG A 40 1.87 0.68 12.76
N ALA A 41 1.26 0.41 11.61
CA ALA A 41 0.84 -0.92 11.20
C ALA A 41 2.04 -1.89 11.06
N LYS A 42 3.23 -1.38 10.73
CA LYS A 42 4.49 -2.14 10.69
C LYS A 42 5.18 -2.27 12.07
N GLY A 43 4.58 -1.80 13.16
CA GLY A 43 5.17 -1.87 14.51
C GLY A 43 6.12 -0.71 14.86
N CYS A 44 6.11 0.36 14.06
CA CYS A 44 6.95 1.55 14.26
C CYS A 44 6.16 2.71 14.85
N LYS A 45 6.68 3.35 15.90
CA LYS A 45 5.98 4.44 16.59
C LYS A 45 5.94 5.73 15.78
N HIS A 46 6.87 5.92 14.84
CA HIS A 46 6.96 7.14 14.04
C HIS A 46 7.18 6.83 12.55
N GLY A 47 6.63 7.69 11.69
CA GLY A 47 6.87 7.68 10.25
C GLY A 47 7.05 9.10 9.74
N LYS A 48 8.07 9.34 8.91
CA LYS A 48 8.30 10.64 8.26
C LYS A 48 8.25 10.47 6.76
N CYS A 49 7.54 11.39 6.11
CA CYS A 49 7.56 11.49 4.66
C CYS A 49 8.74 12.36 4.21
N MET A 50 9.67 11.82 3.43
CA MET A 50 10.76 12.58 2.81
C MET A 50 10.93 12.16 1.36
N ASN A 51 11.00 13.11 0.43
CA ASN A 51 11.16 12.84 -1.02
C ASN A 51 10.13 11.85 -1.58
N ARG A 52 8.86 11.98 -1.15
CA ARG A 52 7.78 11.01 -1.44
C ARG A 52 8.15 9.59 -1.04
N LYS A 53 8.98 9.39 -0.01
CA LYS A 53 9.25 8.07 0.56
C LYS A 53 8.94 8.08 2.04
N CYS A 54 8.31 7.00 2.48
CA CYS A 54 8.05 6.77 3.87
C CYS A 54 9.27 6.22 4.60
N HIS A 55 9.73 6.96 5.60
CA HIS A 55 10.79 6.54 6.51
C HIS A 55 10.19 6.24 7.88
N CYS A 56 10.06 4.95 8.20
CA CYS A 56 9.64 4.51 9.53
C CYS A 56 10.81 4.54 10.51
N MET A 57 10.54 5.05 11.71
CA MET A 57 11.51 5.21 12.80
C MET A 57 10.90 4.64 14.08
N LEU A 58 11.76 4.28 15.04
CA LEU A 58 11.32 3.72 16.33
C LEU A 58 10.46 2.46 16.18
N CYS A 59 10.89 1.54 15.29
CA CYS A 59 10.31 0.23 15.10
C CYS A 59 10.66 -0.69 16.27
N SER A 60 9.63 -1.21 16.95
CA SER A 60 9.83 -2.28 17.94
C SER A 60 9.86 -3.59 17.17
N LYS A 61 10.97 -4.31 17.27
CA LYS A 61 11.21 -5.57 16.57
C LYS A 61 10.42 -6.71 17.21
#